data_AF-K1Z4G8-F1
#
_entry.id   AF-K1Z4G8-F1
#
_cell.length_a   1.000
_cell.length_b   1.000
_cell.length_c   1.000
_cell.angle_alpha   90.00
_cell.angle_beta   90.00
_cell.angle_gamma   90.00
#
_symmetry.space_group_name_H-M   'P 1'
#
loop_
_entity.id
_entity.type
_entity.pdbx_description
1 polymer ?
#
loop_
_entity_poly.entity_id
_entity_poly.type
_entity_poly.pdbx_seq_one_letter_code
_entity_poly.pdbx_strand_id
1 'polypeptide(L)' 'MIVENSQVNPFTMRTLSPGKSNTKLADAIKQLSRLKYGRDKSIVDSEIMERAQLGERSASQPPEVGVPSL' A
#
# COMPACT_ATOMS: atom_id res chain seq x y z
N MET A 1 4.19 25.05 18.72
CA MET A 1 4.85 25.74 17.60
C MET A 1 4.50 27.22 17.73
N ILE A 2 5.49 28.09 17.84
CA ILE A 2 5.28 29.54 17.91
C ILE A 2 5.45 30.07 16.49
N VAL A 3 4.45 30.81 16.01
CA VAL A 3 4.51 31.53 14.73
C VAL A 3 4.27 32.99 15.06
N GLU A 4 5.15 33.89 14.61
CA GLU A 4 5.05 35.34 14.88
C GLU A 4 4.92 35.71 16.38
N ASN A 5 5.68 35.06 17.26
CA ASN A 5 5.69 35.30 18.71
C ASN A 5 4.32 35.12 19.42
N SER A 6 3.38 34.39 18.79
CA SER A 6 2.07 34.07 19.37
C SER A 6 1.85 32.55 19.44
N GLN A 7 1.13 32.10 20.48
CA GLN A 7 0.72 30.70 20.62
C GLN A 7 -0.41 30.41 19.63
N VAL A 8 -0.13 29.55 18.63
CA VAL A 8 -1.12 29.11 17.66
C VAL A 8 -1.71 27.76 18.03
N ASN A 9 -2.97 27.53 17.68
CA ASN A 9 -3.61 26.24 17.84
C ASN A 9 -2.83 25.12 17.12
N PRO A 10 -2.76 23.92 17.69
CA PRO A 10 -2.10 22.80 17.04
C PRO A 10 -2.82 22.46 15.71
N PHE A 11 -2.04 22.02 14.71
CA PHE A 11 -2.52 21.59 13.38
C PHE A 11 -3.03 22.68 12.41
N THR A 12 -2.83 23.96 12.70
CA THR A 12 -3.22 25.07 11.81
C THR A 12 -2.23 25.37 10.66
N MET A 13 -1.32 24.44 10.35
CA MET A 13 -0.31 24.65 9.32
C MET A 13 -0.93 24.68 7.92
N ARG A 14 -0.70 25.75 7.17
CA ARG A 14 -1.04 25.79 5.75
C ARG A 14 0.02 25.00 4.98
N THR A 15 -0.37 23.88 4.39
CA THR A 15 0.49 23.16 3.46
C THR A 15 0.53 23.93 2.14
N LEU A 16 1.73 24.03 1.54
CA LEU A 16 1.85 24.55 0.18
C LEU A 16 1.15 23.57 -0.76
N SER A 17 0.29 24.09 -1.63
CA SER A 17 -0.30 23.28 -2.69
C SER A 17 0.84 22.76 -3.58
N PRO A 18 0.84 21.47 -3.93
CA PRO A 18 1.84 20.96 -4.86
C PRO A 18 1.78 21.74 -6.17
N GLY A 19 2.95 22.04 -6.74
CA GLY A 19 3.04 22.74 -8.02
C GLY A 19 2.29 21.99 -9.14
N LYS A 20 1.99 22.71 -10.23
CA LYS A 20 1.30 22.13 -11.40
C LYS A 20 2.04 20.87 -11.86
N SER A 21 1.31 19.76 -12.00
CA SER A 21 1.87 18.51 -12.49
C SER A 21 2.09 18.58 -14.00
N ASN A 22 3.21 18.01 -14.46
CA ASN A 22 3.50 17.86 -15.89
C ASN A 22 3.03 16.48 -16.36
N THR A 23 1.89 16.44 -17.03
CA THR A 23 1.26 15.20 -17.54
C THR A 23 2.15 14.47 -18.54
N LYS A 24 2.82 15.20 -19.43
CA LYS A 24 3.74 14.63 -20.44
C LYS A 24 4.92 13.91 -19.79
N LEU A 25 5.48 14.49 -18.72
CA LEU A 25 6.56 13.88 -17.95
C LEU A 25 6.05 12.62 -17.23
N ALA A 26 4.88 12.70 -16.59
CA ALA A 26 4.28 11.55 -15.91
C ALA A 26 4.04 10.37 -16.86
N ASP A 27 3.55 10.62 -18.07
CA ASP A 27 3.30 9.56 -19.05
C ASP A 27 4.60 8.96 -19.59
N ALA A 28 5.64 9.77 -19.81
CA ALA A 28 6.96 9.27 -20.18
C ALA A 28 7.56 8.36 -19.10
N ILE A 29 7.42 8.71 -17.82
CA ILE A 29 7.89 7.86 -16.70
C ILE A 29 7.13 6.53 -16.68
N LYS A 30 5.82 6.52 -16.88
CA LYS A 30 5.02 5.28 -16.96
C LYS A 30 5.51 4.38 -18.09
N GLN A 31 5.74 4.95 -19.26
CA GLN A 31 6.24 4.22 -20.43
C GLN A 31 7.64 3.65 -20.17
N LEU A 32 8.56 4.42 -19.60
CA LEU A 32 9.90 3.97 -19.26
C LEU A 32 9.86 2.83 -18.23
N SER A 33 9.07 2.98 -17.16
CA SER A 33 8.91 1.94 -16.15
C SER A 33 8.40 0.64 -16.76
N ARG A 34 7.39 0.71 -17.64
CA ARG A 34 6.89 -0.45 -18.38
C ARG A 34 7.95 -1.08 -19.28
N LEU A 35 8.79 -0.29 -19.95
CA LEU A 35 9.82 -0.84 -20.84
C LEU A 35 10.99 -1.47 -20.05
N LYS A 36 11.38 -0.85 -18.94
CA LYS A 36 12.54 -1.28 -18.15
C LYS A 36 12.22 -2.43 -17.19
N TYR A 37 11.04 -2.42 -16.61
CA TYR A 37 10.64 -3.33 -15.54
C TYR A 37 9.33 -4.07 -15.84
N GLY A 38 8.70 -3.80 -16.97
CA GLY A 38 7.54 -4.57 -17.41
C GLY A 38 7.97 -6.01 -17.67
N ARG A 39 7.28 -6.92 -17.01
CA ARG A 39 7.41 -8.37 -17.21
C ARG A 39 6.10 -8.88 -17.80
N ASP A 40 6.17 -9.93 -18.60
CA ASP A 40 4.96 -10.48 -19.21
C ASP A 40 3.94 -10.86 -18.13
N LYS A 41 2.70 -10.42 -18.34
CA LYS A 41 1.60 -10.62 -17.40
C LYS A 41 1.41 -12.10 -17.08
N SER A 42 1.56 -12.98 -18.07
CA SER A 42 1.44 -14.43 -17.90
C SER A 42 2.44 -15.01 -16.88
N ILE A 43 3.68 -14.52 -16.91
CA ILE A 43 4.75 -14.97 -16.01
C ILE A 43 4.49 -14.48 -14.59
N VAL A 44 4.08 -13.22 -14.45
CA VAL A 44 3.73 -12.63 -13.15
C VAL A 44 2.53 -13.33 -12.55
N ASP A 45 1.49 -13.61 -13.34
CA ASP A 45 0.30 -14.33 -12.88
C ASP A 45 0.66 -15.75 -12.39
N SER A 46 1.53 -16.48 -13.10
CA SER A 46 1.99 -17.79 -12.63
C SER A 46 2.80 -17.72 -11.33
N GLU A 47 3.67 -16.71 -11.20
CA GLU A 47 4.47 -16.49 -9.98
C GLU A 47 3.59 -16.07 -8.79
N ILE A 48 2.56 -15.27 -9.03
CA ILE A 48 1.56 -14.90 -8.02
C ILE A 48 0.79 -16.14 -7.57
N MET A 49 0.33 -16.99 -8.49
CA MET A 49 -0.41 -18.20 -8.14
C MET A 49 0.46 -19.19 -7.33
N GLU A 50 1.74 -19.31 -7.67
CA GLU A 50 2.70 -20.12 -6.91
C GLU A 50 2.97 -19.54 -5.50
N ARG A 51 3.14 -18.22 -5.38
CA ARG A 51 3.47 -17.57 -4.10
C ARG A 51 2.29 -17.30 -3.19
N ALA A 52 1.09 -17.08 -3.73
CA ALA A 52 -0.06 -16.65 -2.96
C ALA A 52 -0.56 -17.72 -1.97
N GLN A 53 -0.07 -18.97 -2.06
CA GLN A 53 -0.42 -20.07 -1.14
C GLN A 53 -1.95 -20.15 -0.91
N LEU A 54 -2.73 -19.87 -1.96
CA LEU A 54 -4.19 -19.93 -1.98
C LEU A 54 -4.60 -21.41 -1.89
N GLY A 55 -4.49 -21.98 -0.70
CA GLY A 55 -4.68 -23.40 -0.42
C GLY A 55 -4.06 -23.85 0.91
N GLU A 56 -3.05 -23.16 1.42
CA GLU A 56 -2.35 -23.49 2.67
C GLU A 56 -2.90 -22.69 3.87
N ARG A 57 -4.20 -22.38 3.88
CA ARG A 57 -4.87 -22.17 5.17
C ARG A 57 -5.05 -23.56 5.77
N SER A 58 -4.01 -24.04 6.44
CA SER A 58 -4.10 -25.09 7.44
C SER A 58 -5.32 -24.78 8.28
N ALA A 59 -6.30 -25.68 8.25
CA ALA A 59 -7.50 -25.60 9.05
C ALA A 59 -7.08 -25.39 10.51
N SER A 60 -7.11 -24.15 10.98
CA SER A 60 -6.88 -23.83 12.38
C SER A 60 -8.12 -24.33 13.12
N GLN A 61 -8.01 -25.56 13.62
CA GLN A 61 -8.92 -26.17 14.58
C GLN A 61 -9.32 -25.09 15.61
N PRO A 62 -10.61 -24.76 15.77
CA PRO A 62 -11.03 -23.86 16.84
C PRO A 62 -10.62 -24.49 18.18
N PRO A 63 -10.05 -23.71 19.12
CA PRO A 63 -9.65 -24.25 20.41
C PRO A 63 -10.89 -24.81 21.12
N GLU A 64 -10.83 -26.07 21.55
CA GLU A 64 -11.87 -26.68 22.39
C GLU A 64 -12.00 -25.81 23.66
N VAL A 65 -13.06 -25.01 23.71
CA VAL A 65 -13.43 -24.28 24.92
C VAL A 65 -13.91 -25.33 25.91
N GLY A 66 -13.10 -25.57 26.95
CA GLY A 66 -13.42 -26.48 28.03
C GLY A 66 -14.77 -26.13 28.64
N VAL A 67 -15.78 -26.95 28.33
CA VAL A 67 -17.05 -26.96 29.04
C VAL A 67 -16.77 -27.42 30.48
N PRO A 68 -17.06 -26.62 31.51
CA PRO A 68 -16.98 -27.11 32.88
C PRO A 68 -18.05 -28.19 33.07
N SER A 69 -17.60 -29.38 33.49
CA SER A 69 -18.46 -30.46 33.96
C SER A 69 -19.20 -30.04 35.23
N LEU A 70 -20.51 -30.34 35.24
CA LEU A 70 -21.49 -30.16 36.32
C LEU A 70 -20.98 -30.49 37.73
#